data_AF-A0A806KGJ9-F1
#
_entry.id   AF-A0A806KGJ9-F1
#
_cell.length_a   1.000
_cell.length_b   1.000
_cell.length_c   1.000
_cell.angle_alpha   90.00
_cell.angle_beta   90.00
_cell.angle_gamma   90.00
#
_symmetry.space_group_name_H-M   'P 1'
#
loop_
_entity.id
_entity.type
_entity.pdbx_description
1 polymer ?
#
loop_
_entity_poly.entity_id
_entity_poly.type
_entity_poly.pdbx_seq_one_letter_code
_entity_poly.pdbx_strand_id
1 'polypeptide(L)'
;MGKRKRYTSEEKIKILREVLEEGKTVSQAAEQYELHPNCIFKWRKQFLEGGSQVFQIKRADISKKADKRKIESLEEQLKKKDETIAWLTEELMAVKKKNTGL
;
A
#
# COMPACT_ATOMS: atom_id res chain seq x y z
N MET A 1 31.87 -7.29 19.46
CA MET A 1 30.45 -6.97 19.23
C MET A 1 29.98 -7.71 17.98
N GLY A 2 29.40 -8.91 18.12
CA GLY A 2 29.00 -9.73 16.97
C GLY A 2 27.91 -9.05 16.14
N LYS A 3 28.08 -8.98 14.82
CA LYS A 3 27.06 -8.50 13.89
C LYS A 3 25.81 -9.39 14.04
N ARG A 4 24.70 -8.80 14.47
CA ARG A 4 23.40 -9.49 14.47
C ARG A 4 23.02 -9.81 13.02
N LYS A 5 22.97 -11.10 12.67
CA LYS A 5 22.40 -11.54 11.39
C LYS A 5 20.97 -11.00 11.28
N ARG A 6 20.68 -10.33 10.17
CA ARG A 6 19.34 -9.84 9.84
C ARG A 6 18.71 -10.82 8.87
N TYR A 7 17.49 -11.24 9.16
CA TYR A 7 16.70 -12.10 8.29
C TYR A 7 15.61 -11.28 7.62
N THR A 8 15.47 -11.42 6.30
CA THR A 8 14.38 -10.82 5.52
C THR A 8 13.05 -11.47 5.87
N SER A 9 11.94 -10.84 5.48
CA SER A 9 10.61 -11.41 5.68
C SER A 9 10.44 -12.74 4.94
N GLU A 10 11.02 -12.85 3.74
CA GLU A 10 11.00 -14.06 2.91
C GLU A 10 11.77 -15.22 3.57
N GLU A 11 12.96 -14.94 4.11
CA GLU A 11 13.76 -15.93 4.82
C GLU A 11 13.03 -16.45 6.06
N LYS A 12 12.41 -15.56 6.84
CA LYS A 12 11.62 -15.96 8.02
C LYS A 12 10.46 -16.88 7.64
N ILE A 13 9.76 -16.58 6.53
CA ILE A 13 8.66 -17.42 6.04
C ILE A 13 9.19 -18.78 5.59
N LYS A 14 10.32 -18.82 4.86
CA LYS A 14 10.95 -20.08 4.44
C LYS A 14 11.28 -20.96 5.65
N ILE A 15 11.96 -20.40 6.65
CA ILE A 15 12.34 -21.13 7.87
C ILE A 15 11.09 -21.63 8.62
N LEU A 16 10.05 -20.80 8.72
CA LEU A 16 8.78 -21.21 9.34
C LEU A 16 8.08 -22.33 8.56
N ARG A 17 8.11 -22.30 7.22
CA ARG A 17 7.54 -23.37 6.39
C ARG A 17 8.21 -24.70 6.67
N GLU A 18 9.54 -24.74 6.71
CA GLU A 18 10.27 -25.98 6.98
C GLU A 18 9.92 -26.57 8.36
N VAL A 19 9.69 -25.70 9.36
CA VAL A 19 9.32 -26.12 10.72
C VAL A 19 7.85 -26.53 10.85
N LEU A 20 6.94 -25.90 10.09
CA LEU A 20 5.49 -26.10 10.22
C LEU A 20 4.94 -27.17 9.26
N GLU A 21 5.49 -27.26 8.05
CA GLU A 21 4.99 -28.13 6.99
C GLU A 21 5.91 -29.34 6.74
N GLU A 22 7.23 -29.13 6.76
CA GLU A 22 8.21 -30.18 6.42
C GLU A 22 8.66 -31.00 7.64
N GLY A 23 8.11 -30.71 8.83
CA GLY A 23 8.37 -31.47 10.06
C GLY A 23 9.76 -31.28 10.67
N LYS A 24 10.56 -30.29 10.21
CA LYS A 24 11.84 -29.97 10.85
C LYS A 24 11.60 -29.45 12.27
N THR A 25 12.44 -29.90 13.20
CA THR A 25 12.39 -29.36 14.56
C THR A 25 12.94 -27.94 14.59
N VAL A 26 12.46 -27.14 15.56
CA VAL A 26 12.98 -25.79 15.80
C VAL A 26 14.49 -25.80 16.04
N SER A 27 15.02 -26.84 16.70
CA SER A 27 16.45 -26.97 16.97
C SER A 27 17.27 -27.19 15.69
N GLN A 28 16.80 -28.07 14.80
CA GLN A 28 17.46 -28.31 13.51
C GLN A 28 17.46 -27.06 12.62
N ALA A 29 16.33 -26.35 12.56
CA ALA A 29 16.24 -25.10 11.80
C ALA A 29 17.12 -24.00 12.42
N ALA A 30 17.18 -23.92 13.75
CA ALA A 30 18.05 -23.00 14.46
C ALA A 30 19.54 -23.23 14.16
N GLU A 31 19.97 -24.49 14.12
CA GLU A 31 21.33 -24.87 13.78
C GLU A 31 21.65 -24.60 12.30
N GLN A 32 20.80 -25.07 11.39
CA GLN A 32 20.98 -24.92 9.93
C GLN A 32 21.09 -23.46 9.51
N TYR A 33 20.27 -22.59 10.10
CA TYR A 33 20.22 -21.17 9.75
C TYR A 33 21.01 -20.29 10.71
N GLU A 34 21.80 -20.87 11.63
CA GLU A 34 22.61 -20.15 12.63
C GLU A 34 21.83 -19.05 13.38
N LEU A 35 20.71 -19.43 13.99
CA LEU A 35 19.84 -18.54 14.73
C LEU A 35 19.39 -19.16 16.05
N HIS A 36 19.08 -18.32 17.03
CA HIS A 36 18.60 -18.80 18.31
C HIS A 36 17.16 -19.36 18.19
N PRO A 37 16.82 -20.53 18.77
CA PRO A 37 15.47 -21.13 18.70
C PRO A 37 14.33 -20.15 19.04
N ASN A 38 14.52 -19.29 20.04
CA ASN A 38 13.57 -18.21 20.39
C ASN A 38 13.18 -17.29 19.23
N CYS A 39 14.05 -17.08 18.23
CA CYS A 39 13.70 -16.32 17.03
C CYS A 39 12.59 -17.00 16.24
N ILE A 40 12.67 -18.32 16.04
CA ILE A 40 11.65 -19.10 15.33
C ILE A 40 10.34 -19.08 16.10
N PHE A 41 10.37 -19.29 17.42
CA PHE A 41 9.16 -19.20 18.24
C PHE A 41 8.49 -17.83 18.15
N LYS A 42 9.29 -16.75 18.19
CA LYS A 42 8.79 -15.38 18.04
C LYS A 42 8.17 -15.16 16.67
N TRP A 43 8.83 -15.60 15.59
CA TRP A 43 8.29 -15.45 14.24
C TRP A 43 7.04 -16.28 14.02
N ARG A 44 6.97 -17.50 14.57
CA ARG A 44 5.77 -18.34 14.52
C ARG A 44 4.59 -17.64 15.17
N LYS A 45 4.79 -17.05 16.35
CA LYS A 45 3.76 -16.27 17.04
C LYS A 45 3.31 -15.07 16.19
N GLN A 46 4.26 -14.28 15.68
CA GLN A 46 3.97 -13.13 14.82
C GLN A 46 3.20 -13.52 13.55
N PHE A 47 3.58 -14.63 12.93
CA PHE A 47 2.93 -15.14 11.72
C PHE A 47 1.49 -15.58 12.00
N LEU A 48 1.25 -16.32 13.09
CA LEU A 48 -0.09 -16.78 13.45
C LEU A 48 -1.01 -15.63 13.87
N GLU A 49 -0.50 -14.67 14.65
CA GLU A 49 -1.27 -13.49 15.07
C GLU A 49 -1.60 -12.58 13.87
N GLY A 50 -0.60 -12.31 13.01
CA GLY A 50 -0.78 -11.52 11.80
C GLY A 50 -1.52 -12.25 10.67
N GLY A 51 -1.57 -13.58 10.70
CA GLY A 51 -2.22 -14.39 9.66
C GLY A 51 -3.71 -14.09 9.52
N SER A 52 -4.39 -13.78 10.63
CA SER A 52 -5.79 -13.34 10.61
C SER A 52 -6.02 -12.10 9.75
N GLN A 53 -5.05 -11.17 9.69
CA GLN A 53 -5.15 -9.94 8.91
C GLN A 53 -4.99 -10.18 7.40
N VAL A 54 -4.35 -11.28 6.99
CA VAL A 54 -4.18 -11.66 5.58
C VAL A 54 -5.51 -12.06 4.96
N PHE A 55 -6.38 -12.72 5.73
CA PHE A 55 -7.70 -13.17 5.28
C PHE A 55 -8.81 -12.12 5.47
N GLN A 56 -8.51 -11.03 6.18
CA GLN A 56 -9.44 -9.90 6.24
C GLN A 56 -9.41 -9.15 4.92
N ILE A 57 -10.52 -9.23 4.16
CA ILE A 57 -10.79 -8.26 3.09
C ILE A 57 -10.85 -6.90 3.77
N LYS A 58 -9.78 -6.10 3.62
CA LYS A 58 -9.72 -4.76 4.17
C LYS A 58 -10.81 -3.94 3.49
N ARG A 59 -11.97 -3.76 4.14
CA ARG A 59 -13.02 -2.83 3.71
C ARG A 59 -12.43 -1.43 3.41
N ALA A 60 -11.33 -1.08 4.08
CA ALA A 60 -10.52 0.09 3.82
C ALA A 60 -9.96 0.18 2.39
N ASP A 61 -9.56 -0.92 1.74
CA ASP A 61 -9.05 -0.90 0.37
C ASP A 61 -10.18 -0.67 -0.66
N ILE A 62 -11.38 -1.15 -0.37
CA ILE A 62 -12.57 -0.86 -1.18
C ILE A 62 -12.95 0.62 -1.04
N SER A 63 -12.94 1.15 0.20
CA SER A 63 -13.18 2.58 0.45
C SER A 63 -12.16 3.45 -0.26
N LYS A 64 -10.86 3.17 -0.11
CA LYS A 64 -9.79 3.93 -0.78
C LYS A 64 -9.92 3.92 -2.31
N LYS A 65 -10.37 2.81 -2.90
CA LYS A 65 -10.62 2.72 -4.33
C LYS A 65 -11.83 3.56 -4.75
N ALA A 66 -12.88 3.60 -3.93
CA ALA A 66 -14.04 4.47 -4.17
C ALA A 66 -13.66 5.95 -4.03
N ASP A 67 -12.88 6.30 -3.00
CA ASP A 67 -12.39 7.66 -2.77
C ASP A 67 -11.51 8.13 -3.92
N LYS A 68 -10.59 7.28 -4.41
CA LYS A 68 -9.75 7.59 -5.58
C LYS A 68 -10.58 7.89 -6.82
N ARG A 69 -11.60 7.06 -7.12
CA ARG A 69 -12.51 7.31 -8.25
C ARG A 69 -13.28 8.61 -8.09
N LYS A 70 -13.68 8.95 -6.86
CA LYS A 70 -14.39 10.20 -6.58
C LYS A 70 -13.49 11.41 -6.80
N ILE A 71 -12.23 11.34 -6.38
CA ILE A 71 -11.22 12.38 -6.61
C ILE A 71 -11.02 12.60 -8.12
N GLU A 72 -10.75 11.53 -8.87
CA GLU A 72 -10.56 11.62 -10.33
C GLU A 72 -11.78 12.27 -11.02
N SER A 73 -13.00 11.87 -10.64
CA SER A 73 -14.23 12.47 -11.20
C SER A 73 -14.40 13.94 -10.84
N LEU A 74 -14.02 14.36 -9.64
CA LEU A 74 -14.10 15.75 -9.21
C LEU A 74 -13.04 16.62 -9.91
N GLU A 75 -11.83 16.10 -10.11
CA GLU A 75 -10.76 16.77 -10.85
C GLU A 75 -11.16 17.01 -12.31
N GLU A 76 -11.79 16.02 -12.96
CA GLU A 76 -12.29 16.18 -14.33
C GLU A 76 -13.41 17.24 -14.42
N GLN A 77 -14.31 17.29 -13.44
CA GLN A 77 -15.34 18.32 -13.37
C GLN A 77 -14.76 19.72 -13.17
N LEU A 78 -13.74 19.86 -12.33
CA LEU A 78 -13.04 21.12 -12.13
C LEU A 78 -12.40 21.60 -13.44
N LYS A 79 -11.65 20.73 -14.11
CA LYS A 79 -11.02 21.04 -15.40
C LYS A 79 -12.04 21.54 -16.43
N LYS A 80 -13.17 20.84 -16.58
CA LYS A 80 -14.23 21.25 -17.52
C LYS A 80 -14.83 22.61 -17.17
N LYS A 81 -14.99 22.90 -15.87
CA LYS A 81 -15.47 24.21 -15.41
C LYS A 81 -14.46 25.30 -15.70
N ASP A 82 -13.17 25.06 -15.46
CA ASP A 82 -12.09 26.02 -15.74
C ASP A 82 -12.00 26.34 -17.23
N GLU A 83 -12.12 25.32 -18.10
CA GLU A 83 -12.19 25.52 -19.56
C GLU A 83 -13.40 26.37 -19.98
N THR A 84 -14.56 26.13 -19.36
CA THR A 84 -15.77 26.91 -19.65
C THR A 84 -15.62 28.36 -19.19
N ILE A 85 -15.03 28.58 -18.01
CA ILE A 85 -14.74 29.92 -17.48
C ILE A 85 -13.78 30.63 -18.42
N ALA A 86 -12.68 29.99 -18.83
CA ALA A 86 -11.71 30.57 -19.75
C ALA A 86 -12.39 31.00 -21.06
N TRP A 87 -13.17 30.11 -21.68
CA TRP A 87 -13.91 30.42 -22.90
C TRP A 87 -14.89 31.60 -22.71
N LEU A 88 -15.69 31.59 -21.63
CA LEU A 88 -16.61 32.71 -21.33
C LEU A 88 -15.88 34.02 -21.10
N THR A 89 -14.71 33.99 -20.43
CA THR A 89 -13.91 35.21 -20.21
C THR A 89 -13.37 35.77 -21.51
N GLU A 90 -12.93 34.92 -22.45
CA GLU A 90 -12.52 35.35 -23.79
C GLU A 90 -13.67 36.00 -24.57
N GLU A 91 -14.84 35.36 -24.56
CA GLU A 91 -16.05 35.88 -25.21
C GLU A 91 -16.46 37.24 -24.61
N LEU A 92 -16.49 37.36 -23.28
CA LEU A 92 -16.80 38.61 -22.60
C LEU A 92 -15.77 39.70 -22.88
N MET A 93 -14.48 39.37 -22.95
CA MET A 93 -13.43 40.31 -23.33
C MET A 93 -13.61 40.80 -24.78
N ALA A 94 -13.96 39.91 -25.70
CA ALA A 94 -14.22 40.25 -27.09
C ALA A 94 -15.47 41.15 -27.25
N VAL A 95 -16.55 40.85 -26.55
CA VAL A 95 -17.78 41.66 -26.53
C VAL A 95 -17.52 43.02 -25.90
N LYS A 96 -16.81 43.07 -24.77
CA LYS A 96 -16.44 44.32 -24.11
C LYS A 96 -15.61 45.21 -25.04
N LYS A 97 -14.59 44.66 -25.70
CA LYS A 97 -13.75 45.40 -26.66
C LYS A 97 -14.57 45.99 -27.82
N LYS A 98 -15.53 45.24 -28.36
CA LYS A 98 -16.46 45.73 -29.40
C LYS A 98 -17.37 46.86 -28.88
N ASN A 99 -17.84 46.78 -27.64
CA ASN A 99 -18.75 47.77 -27.06
C ASN A 99 -18.06 49.04 -26.52
N THR A 100 -16.80 48.97 -26.09
CA THR A 100 -16.08 50.13 -25.52
C THR A 100 -15.29 50.98 -26.52
N GLY A 101 -15.35 50.70 -27.82
CA GLY A 101 -15.00 51.66 -28.87
C GLY A 101 -13.64 52.36 -28.74
N LEU A 102 -12.55 51.59 -28.61
CA LEU A 102 -11.21 51.95 -29.10
C LEU A 102 -10.81 50.94 -30.18
#